data_AF-A0A4U0XLT5-F1
#
_entry.id   AF-A0A4U0XLT5-F1
#
_cell.length_a   1.000
_cell.length_b   1.000
_cell.length_c   1.000
_cell.angle_alpha   90.00
_cell.angle_beta   90.00
_cell.angle_gamma   90.00
#
_symmetry.space_group_name_H-M   'P 1'
#
loop_
_entity.id
_entity.type
_entity.pdbx_description
1 polymer ?
#
loop_
_entity_poly.entity_id
_entity_poly.type
_entity_poly.pdbx_seq_one_letter_code
_entity_poly.pdbx_strand_id
1 'polypeptide(L)'
;MEEFGPMLNDLDVDDLVNPHLSWRWTEYIDAIWTFAASVLRVFALPELCAPVLLKERAQRLRKEKANQDLYHPHENMKMDPKSIVTKQFTEPLRMLFTEPMVTCKAFYASFVCALLYMTLEVFPIVFLENRRCGTVMSTLPFLGLFVGVLATVFINLANQPRYIRQVEEAKGKPVPETRLPPMAVGGVLFAIGLSWFGWTADPRFHWIIPVIATAFIGAGFNVIFQ
;
A
#
# COMPACT_ATOMS: atom_id res chain seq x y z
N MET A 1 -5.21 -5.15 19.80
CA MET A 1 -4.32 -3.98 19.91
C MET A 1 -4.48 -3.26 21.25
N GLU A 2 -5.01 -3.93 22.30
CA GLU A 2 -5.23 -3.31 23.62
C GLU A 2 -4.05 -3.54 24.60
N GLU A 3 -3.11 -4.43 24.27
CA GLU A 3 -1.98 -4.78 25.15
C GLU A 3 -0.68 -4.01 24.85
N PHE A 4 -0.65 -3.15 23.83
CA PHE A 4 0.52 -2.32 23.51
C PHE A 4 0.58 -1.00 24.29
N GLY A 5 -0.56 -0.54 24.84
CA GLY A 5 -0.65 0.70 25.62
C GLY A 5 0.26 0.76 26.87
N PRO A 6 0.36 -0.29 27.71
CA PRO A 6 1.18 -0.22 28.91
C PRO A 6 2.68 -0.40 28.67
N MET A 7 3.10 -1.03 27.56
CA MET A 7 4.54 -1.15 27.21
C MET A 7 5.14 0.13 26.65
N LEU A 8 4.34 0.96 25.97
CA LEU A 8 4.78 2.28 25.49
C LEU A 8 4.86 3.32 26.62
N ASN A 9 4.16 3.08 27.74
CA ASN A 9 4.15 3.99 28.89
C ASN A 9 5.41 3.84 29.77
N ASP A 10 6.20 2.78 29.58
CA ASP A 10 7.45 2.50 30.34
C ASP A 10 8.71 2.96 29.59
N LEU A 11 8.56 3.31 28.31
CA LEU A 11 9.57 4.00 27.52
C LEU A 11 9.11 5.46 27.44
N ASP A 12 9.82 6.39 28.10
CA ASP A 12 9.57 7.85 28.08
C ASP A 12 9.70 8.49 26.68
N VAL A 13 9.06 7.92 25.67
CA VAL A 13 9.04 8.44 24.29
C VAL A 13 8.00 9.55 24.13
N ASP A 14 6.93 9.55 24.94
CA ASP A 14 5.91 10.60 24.93
C ASP A 14 6.41 11.93 25.50
N ASP A 15 7.25 11.88 26.54
CA ASP A 15 7.84 13.07 27.17
C ASP A 15 8.83 13.79 26.22
N LEU A 16 9.34 13.08 25.21
CA LEU A 16 10.20 13.60 24.15
C LEU A 16 9.43 14.15 22.95
N VAL A 17 8.21 13.69 22.66
CA VAL A 17 7.40 14.17 21.51
C VAL A 17 6.69 15.48 21.86
N ASN A 18 6.09 15.58 23.05
CA ASN A 18 5.45 16.79 23.54
C ASN A 18 5.22 16.67 25.06
N PRO A 19 5.91 17.46 25.91
CA PRO A 19 5.79 17.35 27.38
C PRO A 19 4.40 17.69 27.94
N HIS A 20 3.43 18.02 27.07
CA HIS A 20 2.07 18.39 27.42
C HIS A 20 0.97 17.49 26.83
N LEU A 21 1.28 16.50 26.00
CA LEU A 21 0.28 15.61 25.39
C LEU A 21 0.58 14.13 25.71
N SER A 22 -0.28 13.51 26.51
CA SER A 22 -0.23 12.06 26.78
C SER A 22 -0.54 11.23 25.52
N TRP A 23 -0.03 9.99 25.41
CA TRP A 23 -0.28 9.06 24.28
C TRP A 23 -1.75 8.97 23.86
N ARG A 24 -2.69 9.01 24.82
CA ARG A 24 -4.14 8.95 24.58
C ARG A 24 -4.63 10.07 23.67
N TRP A 25 -4.05 11.26 23.79
CA TRP A 25 -4.42 12.39 22.93
C TRP A 25 -3.99 12.16 21.48
N THR A 26 -2.84 11.52 21.26
CA THR A 26 -2.39 11.12 19.93
C THR A 26 -3.37 10.11 19.31
N GLU A 27 -3.85 9.14 20.08
CA GLU A 27 -4.87 8.18 19.63
C GLU A 27 -6.21 8.87 19.31
N TYR A 28 -6.65 9.82 20.13
CA TYR A 28 -7.90 10.55 19.88
C TYR A 28 -7.81 11.40 18.60
N ILE A 29 -6.67 12.03 18.32
CA ILE A 29 -6.48 12.82 17.10
C ILE A 29 -6.57 11.91 15.86
N ASP A 30 -5.93 10.75 15.88
CA ASP A 30 -6.01 9.78 14.77
C ASP A 30 -7.44 9.23 14.60
N ALA A 31 -8.13 8.94 15.69
CA ALA A 31 -9.53 8.51 15.67
C ALA A 31 -10.47 9.57 15.07
N ILE A 32 -10.30 10.85 15.43
CA ILE A 32 -11.10 11.95 14.87
C ILE A 32 -10.80 12.10 13.37
N TRP A 33 -9.53 12.02 12.96
CA TRP A 33 -9.14 12.12 11.57
C TRP A 33 -9.72 10.99 10.71
N THR A 34 -9.59 9.74 11.17
CA THR A 34 -10.15 8.57 10.49
C THR A 34 -11.68 8.59 10.45
N PHE A 35 -12.33 9.05 11.52
CA PHE A 35 -13.78 9.27 11.53
C PHE A 35 -14.19 10.34 10.51
N ALA A 36 -13.54 11.50 10.51
CA ALA A 36 -13.83 12.56 9.55
C ALA A 36 -13.61 12.10 8.09
N ALA A 37 -12.53 11.38 7.82
CA ALA A 37 -12.24 10.82 6.50
C ALA A 37 -13.26 9.74 6.09
N SER A 38 -13.73 8.90 7.02
CA SER A 38 -14.75 7.89 6.73
C SER A 38 -16.11 8.52 6.46
N VAL A 39 -16.53 9.50 7.26
CA VAL A 39 -17.72 10.31 7.01
C VAL A 39 -17.63 10.99 5.65
N LEU A 40 -16.52 11.66 5.34
CA LEU A 40 -16.30 12.28 4.04
C LEU A 40 -16.40 11.26 2.90
N ARG A 41 -15.84 10.05 3.05
CA ARG A 41 -15.97 8.99 2.03
C ARG A 41 -17.42 8.56 1.85
N VAL A 42 -18.19 8.38 2.93
CA VAL A 42 -19.60 7.99 2.84
C VAL A 42 -20.44 9.07 2.14
N PHE A 43 -20.18 10.36 2.42
CA PHE A 43 -20.96 11.45 1.83
C PHE A 43 -20.48 11.88 0.43
N ALA A 44 -19.17 11.81 0.15
CA ALA A 44 -18.59 12.26 -1.13
C ALA A 44 -18.49 11.14 -2.19
N LEU A 45 -18.51 9.86 -1.79
CA LEU A 45 -18.63 8.71 -2.70
C LEU A 45 -19.97 7.98 -2.49
N PRO A 46 -21.12 8.57 -2.91
CA PRO A 46 -22.33 7.79 -3.10
C PRO A 46 -22.11 6.82 -4.27
N GLU A 47 -21.67 5.61 -3.93
CA GLU A 47 -21.67 4.39 -4.74
C GLU A 47 -20.95 4.41 -6.10
N LEU A 48 -19.67 4.03 -6.09
CA LEU A 48 -18.92 3.53 -7.25
C LEU A 48 -19.04 2.00 -7.41
N CYS A 49 -20.10 1.38 -6.89
CA CYS A 49 -20.40 -0.02 -7.20
C CYS A 49 -21.01 -0.09 -8.61
N ALA A 50 -20.13 -0.08 -9.62
CA ALA A 50 -20.47 -0.40 -11.01
C ALA A 50 -21.49 -1.56 -11.14
N PRO A 51 -21.38 -2.70 -10.42
CA PRO A 51 -22.36 -3.78 -10.52
C PRO A 51 -23.76 -3.42 -10.00
N VAL A 52 -23.87 -2.53 -9.00
CA VAL A 52 -25.16 -2.09 -8.44
C VAL A 52 -25.84 -1.09 -9.39
N LEU A 53 -25.07 -0.14 -9.93
CA LEU A 53 -25.57 0.84 -10.91
C LEU A 53 -26.04 0.16 -12.21
N LEU A 54 -25.31 -0.86 -12.67
CA LEU A 54 -25.68 -1.69 -13.83
C LEU A 54 -26.92 -2.54 -13.56
N LYS A 55 -27.10 -3.04 -12.31
CA LYS A 55 -28.30 -3.76 -11.88
C LYS A 55 -29.53 -2.85 -11.90
N GLU A 56 -29.45 -1.64 -11.35
CA GLU A 56 -30.56 -0.68 -11.39
C GLU A 56 -30.91 -0.25 -12.82
N ARG A 57 -29.91 -0.07 -13.67
CA ARG A 57 -30.12 0.28 -15.09
C ARG A 57 -30.77 -0.86 -15.87
N ALA A 58 -30.36 -2.10 -15.64
CA ALA A 58 -31.01 -3.28 -16.23
C ALA A 58 -32.48 -3.41 -15.77
N GLN A 59 -32.77 -3.12 -14.50
CA GLN A 59 -34.12 -3.14 -13.95
C GLN A 59 -35.02 -2.01 -14.49
N ARG A 60 -34.48 -0.81 -14.73
CA ARG A 60 -35.21 0.27 -15.42
C ARG A 60 -35.55 -0.10 -16.87
N LEU A 61 -34.59 -0.66 -17.61
CA LEU A 61 -34.78 -1.09 -19.00
C LEU A 61 -35.82 -2.22 -19.15
N ARG A 62 -35.98 -3.10 -18.15
CA ARG A 62 -37.07 -4.09 -18.10
C ARG A 62 -38.46 -3.46 -18.01
N LYS A 63 -38.59 -2.42 -17.18
CA LYS A 63 -39.87 -1.73 -16.97
C LYS A 63 -40.29 -0.93 -18.22
N GLU A 64 -39.33 -0.36 -18.94
CA GLU A 64 -39.59 0.45 -20.13
C GLU A 64 -39.92 -0.39 -21.39
N LYS A 65 -39.26 -1.53 -21.59
CA LYS A 65 -39.44 -2.35 -22.81
C LYS A 65 -40.45 -3.49 -22.70
N ALA A 66 -41.06 -3.71 -21.52
CA ALA A 66 -41.96 -4.84 -21.24
C ALA A 66 -41.44 -6.20 -21.75
N ASN A 67 -40.11 -6.36 -21.80
CA ASN A 67 -39.44 -7.53 -22.34
C ASN A 67 -38.69 -8.22 -21.19
N GLN A 68 -39.17 -9.41 -20.81
CA GLN A 68 -38.72 -10.12 -19.62
C GLN A 68 -37.35 -10.81 -19.79
N ASP A 69 -36.77 -10.81 -20.99
CA ASP A 69 -35.56 -11.56 -21.31
C ASP A 69 -34.23 -10.81 -21.07
N LEU A 70 -34.28 -9.52 -20.71
CA LEU A 70 -33.07 -8.75 -20.41
C LEU A 70 -32.56 -9.07 -18.99
N TYR A 71 -31.74 -10.11 -18.84
CA TYR A 71 -31.05 -10.43 -17.58
C TYR A 71 -29.58 -10.00 -17.57
N HIS A 72 -29.13 -9.38 -16.48
CA HIS A 72 -27.71 -9.15 -16.25
C HIS A 72 -27.09 -10.43 -15.65
N PRO A 73 -25.92 -10.91 -16.11
CA PRO A 73 -25.28 -12.14 -15.61
C PRO A 73 -25.08 -12.20 -14.07
N HIS A 74 -25.03 -11.03 -13.42
CA HIS A 74 -24.89 -10.90 -11.96
C HIS A 74 -26.19 -11.06 -11.16
N GLU A 75 -27.37 -11.08 -11.78
CA GLU A 75 -28.63 -11.32 -11.05
C GLU A 75 -28.89 -12.80 -10.76
N ASN A 76 -28.28 -13.73 -11.51
CA ASN A 76 -28.38 -15.17 -11.25
C ASN A 76 -27.45 -15.65 -10.13
N MET A 77 -26.63 -14.77 -9.56
CA MET A 77 -25.73 -15.11 -8.47
C MET A 77 -26.51 -15.03 -7.15
N LYS A 78 -27.20 -16.12 -6.79
CA LYS A 78 -27.69 -16.31 -5.41
C LYS A 78 -26.47 -16.38 -4.51
N MET A 79 -26.10 -15.22 -3.98
CA MET A 79 -24.95 -15.02 -3.11
C MET A 79 -25.25 -15.63 -1.74
N ASP A 80 -24.91 -16.90 -1.57
CA ASP A 80 -24.78 -17.47 -0.23
C ASP A 80 -23.49 -16.90 0.39
N PRO A 81 -23.57 -16.14 1.50
CA PRO A 81 -22.40 -15.50 2.11
C PRO A 81 -21.32 -16.52 2.50
N LYS A 82 -21.71 -17.76 2.83
CA LYS A 82 -20.75 -18.86 3.08
C LYS A 82 -20.02 -19.25 1.79
N SER A 83 -20.72 -19.38 0.67
CA SER A 83 -20.10 -19.68 -0.63
C SER A 83 -19.13 -18.59 -1.10
N ILE A 84 -19.38 -17.31 -0.78
CA ILE A 84 -18.47 -16.21 -1.14
C ILE A 84 -17.19 -16.32 -0.35
N VAL A 85 -17.28 -16.47 0.98
CA VAL A 85 -16.11 -16.60 1.84
C VAL A 85 -15.30 -17.83 1.44
N THR A 86 -15.94 -18.99 1.28
CA THR A 86 -15.23 -20.21 0.89
C THR A 86 -14.60 -20.07 -0.49
N LYS A 87 -15.29 -19.50 -1.48
CA LYS A 87 -14.76 -19.35 -2.83
C LYS A 87 -13.60 -18.34 -2.89
N GLN A 88 -13.73 -17.20 -2.20
CA GLN A 88 -12.77 -16.11 -2.22
C GLN A 88 -11.48 -16.42 -1.45
N PHE A 89 -11.50 -17.32 -0.46
CA PHE A 89 -10.27 -17.81 0.20
C PHE A 89 -9.69 -19.06 -0.47
N THR A 90 -10.54 -19.97 -0.96
CA THR A 90 -10.06 -21.25 -1.52
C THR A 90 -9.46 -21.08 -2.91
N GLU A 91 -9.99 -20.19 -3.76
CA GLU A 91 -9.42 -19.93 -5.09
C GLU A 91 -7.98 -19.38 -5.05
N PRO A 92 -7.64 -18.34 -4.26
CA PRO A 92 -6.26 -17.87 -4.16
C PRO A 92 -5.32 -18.88 -3.53
N LEU A 93 -5.74 -19.62 -2.49
CA LEU A 93 -4.92 -20.67 -1.88
C LEU A 93 -4.66 -21.81 -2.87
N ARG A 94 -5.67 -22.25 -3.61
CA ARG A 94 -5.51 -23.26 -4.64
C ARG A 94 -4.52 -22.77 -5.70
N MET A 95 -4.70 -21.56 -6.23
CA MET A 95 -3.82 -20.96 -7.22
C MET A 95 -2.37 -20.86 -6.73
N LEU A 96 -2.16 -20.51 -5.44
CA LEU A 96 -0.85 -20.43 -4.81
C LEU A 96 -0.11 -21.77 -4.79
N PHE A 97 -0.82 -22.89 -4.62
CA PHE A 97 -0.21 -24.22 -4.58
C PHE A 97 -0.20 -24.95 -5.94
N THR A 98 -1.11 -24.61 -6.85
CA THR A 98 -1.18 -25.25 -8.17
C THR A 98 -0.34 -24.56 -9.25
N GLU A 99 -0.10 -23.26 -9.13
CA GLU A 99 0.65 -22.49 -10.12
C GLU A 99 2.00 -22.02 -9.55
N PRO A 100 3.13 -22.64 -9.92
CA PRO A 100 4.44 -22.34 -9.32
C PRO A 100 4.88 -20.88 -9.56
N MET A 101 4.46 -20.27 -10.66
CA MET A 101 4.75 -18.87 -10.97
C MET A 101 4.09 -17.91 -9.97
N VAL A 102 2.89 -18.24 -9.47
CA VAL A 102 2.18 -17.44 -8.47
C VAL A 102 2.86 -17.58 -7.11
N THR A 103 3.30 -18.78 -6.75
CA THR A 103 4.08 -19.03 -5.52
C THR A 103 5.35 -18.19 -5.47
N CYS A 104 6.14 -18.15 -6.55
CA CYS A 104 7.37 -17.35 -6.59
C CYS A 104 7.10 -15.85 -6.43
N LYS A 105 6.04 -15.32 -7.06
CA LYS A 105 5.65 -13.91 -6.94
C LYS A 105 5.15 -13.58 -5.53
N ALA A 106 4.34 -14.45 -4.94
CA ALA A 106 3.85 -14.28 -3.58
C ALA A 106 5.00 -14.32 -2.56
N PHE A 107 5.94 -15.25 -2.71
CA PHE A 107 7.13 -15.33 -1.86
C PHE A 107 7.98 -14.06 -1.97
N TYR A 108 8.27 -13.61 -3.20
CA TYR A 108 9.01 -12.37 -3.44
C TYR A 108 8.31 -11.15 -2.82
N ALA A 109 7.01 -10.98 -3.03
CA ALA A 109 6.24 -9.89 -2.44
C ALA A 109 6.28 -9.92 -0.90
N SER A 110 6.13 -11.12 -0.30
CA SER A 110 6.19 -11.28 1.16
C SER A 110 7.56 -10.93 1.72
N PHE A 111 8.64 -11.31 1.03
CA PHE A 111 10.02 -10.98 1.40
C PHE A 111 10.28 -9.47 1.34
N VAL A 112 9.85 -8.80 0.27
CA VAL A 112 10.00 -7.33 0.14
C VAL A 112 9.19 -6.61 1.21
N CYS A 113 7.96 -7.03 1.50
CA CYS A 113 7.16 -6.47 2.58
C CYS A 113 7.85 -6.66 3.94
N ALA A 114 8.36 -7.85 4.23
CA ALA A 114 9.07 -8.11 5.49
C ALA A 114 10.29 -7.18 5.67
N LEU A 115 11.10 -7.01 4.62
CA LEU A 115 12.24 -6.08 4.65
C LEU A 115 11.80 -4.63 4.87
N LEU A 116 10.72 -4.19 4.22
CA LEU A 116 10.18 -2.85 4.40
C LEU A 116 9.78 -2.64 5.87
N TYR A 117 8.96 -3.53 6.43
CA TYR A 117 8.51 -3.41 7.82
C TYR A 117 9.66 -3.43 8.82
N MET A 118 10.64 -4.31 8.62
CA MET A 118 11.85 -4.34 9.45
C MET A 118 12.62 -3.01 9.37
N THR A 119 12.69 -2.38 8.19
CA THR A 119 13.37 -1.09 8.02
C THR A 119 12.61 0.04 8.74
N LEU A 120 11.27 0.01 8.75
CA LEU A 120 10.46 0.99 9.49
C LEU A 120 10.72 0.95 10.99
N GLU A 121 10.93 -0.25 11.56
CA GLU A 121 11.26 -0.45 12.97
C GLU A 121 12.71 -0.03 13.29
N VAL A 122 13.63 -0.23 12.34
CA VAL A 122 15.04 0.19 12.50
C VAL A 122 15.21 1.72 12.45
N PHE A 123 14.32 2.47 11.80
CA PHE A 123 14.40 3.94 11.74
C PHE A 123 14.48 4.60 13.12
N PRO A 124 13.52 4.41 14.06
CA PRO A 124 13.62 5.01 15.38
C PRO A 124 14.88 4.53 16.13
N ILE A 125 15.30 3.27 16.00
CA ILE A 125 16.50 2.74 16.66
C ILE A 125 17.77 3.49 16.18
N VAL A 126 17.94 3.68 14.88
CA VAL A 126 19.11 4.36 14.32
C VAL A 126 19.16 5.85 14.68
N PHE A 127 18.01 6.54 14.69
CA PHE A 127 17.95 7.99 14.90
C PHE A 127 17.81 8.38 16.38
N LEU A 128 17.06 7.63 17.17
CA LEU A 128 16.83 7.88 18.59
C LEU A 128 17.95 7.29 19.45
N GLU A 129 18.29 6.00 19.30
CA GLU A 129 19.25 5.33 20.18
C GLU A 129 20.70 5.60 19.75
N ASN A 130 21.02 5.37 18.47
CA ASN A 130 22.40 5.48 17.97
C ASN A 130 22.87 6.92 17.79
N ARG A 131 22.00 7.80 17.27
CA ARG A 131 22.35 9.20 16.97
C ARG A 131 21.93 10.18 18.07
N ARG A 132 21.09 9.76 19.03
CA ARG A 132 20.49 10.61 20.07
C ARG A 132 19.91 11.90 19.49
N CYS A 133 19.35 11.82 18.28
CA CYS A 133 18.73 12.96 17.63
C CYS A 133 17.37 13.23 18.29
N GLY A 134 16.97 14.51 18.33
CA GLY A 134 15.66 14.90 18.84
C GLY A 134 14.52 14.23 18.07
N THR A 135 13.38 14.10 18.72
CA THR A 135 12.20 13.33 18.28
C THR A 135 11.71 13.67 16.87
N VAL A 136 11.79 14.95 16.50
CA VAL A 136 11.43 15.42 15.14
C VAL A 136 12.33 14.80 14.07
N MET A 137 13.62 14.62 14.37
CA MET A 137 14.61 14.05 13.44
C MET A 137 14.45 12.54 13.27
N SER A 138 13.89 11.85 14.26
CA SER A 138 13.57 10.43 14.16
C SER A 138 12.41 10.14 13.20
N THR A 139 11.55 11.12 12.94
CA THR A 139 10.42 10.99 12.00
C THR A 139 10.79 11.32 10.55
N LEU A 140 11.93 11.99 10.31
CA LEU A 140 12.39 12.37 8.97
C LEU A 140 12.53 11.20 7.97
N PRO A 141 13.03 10.01 8.35
CA PRO A 141 13.12 8.85 7.46
C PRO A 141 11.77 8.42 6.88
N PHE A 142 10.69 8.52 7.68
CA PHE A 142 9.32 8.23 7.23
C PHE A 142 8.85 9.24 6.19
N LEU A 143 9.20 10.52 6.38
CA LEU A 143 8.91 11.55 5.39
C LEU A 143 9.68 11.32 4.08
N GLY A 144 10.96 10.91 4.17
CA GLY A 144 11.76 10.52 3.00
C GLY A 144 11.13 9.39 2.20
N LEU A 145 10.63 8.36 2.89
CA LEU A 145 9.92 7.24 2.28
C LEU A 145 8.63 7.71 1.58
N PHE A 146 7.84 8.57 2.21
CA PHE A 146 6.63 9.16 1.62
C PHE A 146 6.93 9.97 0.35
N VAL A 147 7.97 10.80 0.37
CA VAL A 147 8.43 11.56 -0.80
C VAL A 147 8.87 10.63 -1.93
N GLY A 148 9.57 9.54 -1.62
CA GLY A 148 9.97 8.52 -2.59
C GLY A 148 8.80 7.85 -3.30
N VAL A 149 7.75 7.51 -2.54
CA VAL A 149 6.50 6.95 -3.09
C VAL A 149 5.81 7.97 -3.99
N LEU A 150 5.65 9.22 -3.55
CA LEU A 150 5.03 10.28 -4.35
C LEU A 150 5.78 10.50 -5.67
N ALA A 151 7.11 10.64 -5.62
CA ALA A 151 7.94 10.83 -6.80
C ALA A 151 7.73 9.70 -7.83
N THR A 152 7.63 8.47 -7.36
CA THR A 152 7.42 7.29 -8.21
C THR A 152 6.04 7.28 -8.85
N VAL A 153 5.00 7.66 -8.10
CA VAL A 153 3.65 7.81 -8.62
C VAL A 153 3.60 8.88 -9.72
N PHE A 154 4.26 10.02 -9.52
CA PHE A 154 4.35 11.07 -10.56
C PHE A 154 5.09 10.58 -11.82
N ILE A 155 6.22 9.89 -11.63
CA ILE A 155 6.98 9.29 -12.74
C ILE A 155 6.11 8.28 -13.49
N ASN A 156 5.35 7.46 -12.77
CA ASN A 156 4.53 6.45 -13.39
C ASN A 156 3.33 7.04 -14.15
N LEU A 157 2.65 8.02 -13.56
CA LEU A 157 1.57 8.76 -14.20
C LEU A 157 2.06 9.47 -15.47
N ALA A 158 3.28 10.00 -15.45
CA ALA A 158 3.92 10.57 -16.63
C ALA A 158 4.29 9.51 -17.70
N ASN A 159 4.54 8.26 -17.29
CA ASN A 159 4.90 7.16 -18.20
C ASN A 159 3.69 6.34 -18.70
N GLN A 160 2.52 6.49 -18.07
CA GLN A 160 1.24 5.90 -18.48
C GLN A 160 0.90 6.12 -19.98
N PRO A 161 1.03 7.33 -20.56
CA PRO A 161 0.76 7.54 -21.98
C PRO A 161 1.74 6.80 -22.91
N ARG A 162 2.97 6.55 -22.47
CA ARG A 162 3.92 5.70 -23.23
C ARG A 162 3.55 4.23 -23.16
N TYR A 163 3.08 3.77 -21.99
CA TYR A 163 2.61 2.40 -21.80
C TYR A 163 1.34 2.09 -22.62
N ILE A 164 0.39 3.04 -22.67
CA ILE A 164 -0.83 2.92 -23.49
C ILE A 164 -0.46 2.79 -24.98
N ARG A 165 0.51 3.58 -25.45
CA ARG A 165 0.98 3.54 -26.84
C ARG A 165 1.65 2.21 -27.20
N GLN A 166 2.42 1.62 -26.28
CA GLN A 166 3.02 0.29 -26.47
C GLN A 166 1.99 -0.85 -26.42
N VAL A 167 0.94 -0.72 -25.60
CA VAL A 167 -0.18 -1.68 -25.55
C VAL A 167 -1.05 -1.60 -26.82
N GLU A 168 -1.17 -0.41 -27.39
CA GLU A 168 -1.88 -0.16 -28.65
C GLU A 168 -1.10 -0.73 -29.85
N GLU A 169 0.23 -0.62 -29.84
CA GLU A 169 1.13 -1.28 -30.81
C GLU A 169 1.13 -2.83 -30.68
N ALA A 170 0.90 -3.36 -29.49
CA ALA A 170 0.82 -4.80 -29.21
C ALA A 170 -0.57 -5.45 -29.49
N LYS A 171 -1.46 -4.77 -30.24
CA LYS A 171 -2.81 -5.26 -30.62
C LYS A 171 -3.75 -5.56 -29.44
N GLY A 172 -3.72 -4.75 -28.38
CA GLY A 172 -4.81 -4.73 -27.39
C GLY A 172 -4.94 -5.96 -26.50
N LYS A 173 -3.92 -6.83 -26.43
CA LYS A 173 -3.84 -7.86 -25.38
C LYS A 173 -2.96 -7.33 -24.24
N PRO A 174 -3.52 -6.99 -23.07
CA PRO A 174 -2.70 -6.68 -21.90
C PRO A 174 -2.00 -7.96 -21.47
N VAL A 175 -0.75 -8.15 -21.93
CA VAL A 175 0.07 -9.27 -21.51
C VAL A 175 0.59 -8.93 -20.11
N PRO A 176 0.28 -9.72 -19.06
CA PRO A 176 0.78 -9.46 -17.71
C PRO A 176 2.31 -9.52 -17.60
N GLU A 177 3.00 -10.02 -18.63
CA GLU A 177 4.46 -10.11 -18.69
C GLU A 177 5.16 -8.77 -18.89
N THR A 178 4.49 -7.76 -19.45
CA THR A 178 5.06 -6.41 -19.62
C THR A 178 5.34 -5.71 -18.29
N ARG A 179 4.85 -6.27 -17.17
CA ARG A 179 5.10 -5.79 -15.80
C ARG A 179 6.33 -6.41 -15.12
N LEU A 180 6.91 -7.48 -15.69
CA LEU A 180 8.13 -8.10 -15.15
C LEU A 180 9.37 -7.17 -15.21
N PRO A 181 9.61 -6.43 -16.32
CA PRO A 181 10.76 -5.51 -16.40
C PRO A 181 10.77 -4.41 -15.32
N PRO A 182 9.67 -3.67 -15.05
CA PRO A 182 9.67 -2.67 -13.99
C PRO A 182 9.83 -3.31 -12.60
N MET A 183 9.26 -4.49 -12.33
CA MET A 183 9.47 -5.20 -11.07
C MET A 183 10.96 -5.51 -10.81
N ALA A 184 11.69 -5.95 -11.84
CA ALA A 184 13.13 -6.22 -11.70
C ALA A 184 13.94 -4.95 -11.40
N VAL A 185 13.63 -3.85 -12.09
CA VAL A 185 14.27 -2.54 -11.84
C VAL A 185 13.95 -2.03 -10.44
N GLY A 186 12.70 -2.16 -9.99
CA GLY A 186 12.26 -1.81 -8.64
C GLY A 186 13.00 -2.63 -7.57
N GLY A 187 13.21 -3.93 -7.81
CA GLY A 187 13.98 -4.81 -6.92
C GLY A 187 15.43 -4.39 -6.76
N VAL A 188 16.11 -4.03 -7.86
CA VAL A 188 17.49 -3.51 -7.82
C VAL A 188 17.56 -2.18 -7.08
N LEU A 189 16.63 -1.26 -7.36
CA LEU A 189 16.55 0.03 -6.68
C LEU A 189 16.34 -0.13 -5.17
N PHE A 190 15.47 -1.07 -4.78
CA PHE A 190 15.20 -1.40 -3.38
C PHE A 190 16.43 -1.98 -2.67
N ALA A 191 17.16 -2.90 -3.32
CA ALA A 191 18.39 -3.47 -2.78
C ALA A 191 19.49 -2.41 -2.61
N ILE A 192 19.64 -1.49 -3.58
CA ILE A 192 20.57 -0.35 -3.49
C ILE A 192 20.16 0.56 -2.32
N GLY A 193 18.88 0.89 -2.19
CA GLY A 193 18.37 1.72 -1.09
C GLY A 193 18.63 1.13 0.28
N LEU A 194 18.38 -0.17 0.47
CA LEU A 194 18.66 -0.89 1.71
C LEU A 194 20.16 -0.94 2.03
N SER A 195 20.99 -1.25 1.03
CA SER A 195 22.45 -1.31 1.21
C SER A 195 23.02 0.06 1.56
N TRP A 196 22.52 1.11 0.91
CA TRP A 196 22.88 2.49 1.19
C TRP A 196 22.47 2.89 2.60
N PHE A 197 21.25 2.57 3.02
CA PHE A 197 20.77 2.84 4.37
C PHE A 197 21.61 2.11 5.43
N GLY A 198 21.91 0.83 5.23
CA GLY A 198 22.74 0.03 6.14
C GLY A 198 24.16 0.60 6.29
N TRP A 199 24.79 1.02 5.20
CA TRP A 199 26.13 1.64 5.24
C TRP A 199 26.12 3.00 5.96
N THR A 200 25.03 3.75 5.84
CA THR A 200 24.91 5.13 6.36
C THR A 200 24.21 5.20 7.72
N ALA A 201 23.92 4.05 8.33
CA ALA A 201 23.37 3.93 9.67
C ALA A 201 24.36 4.41 10.75
N ASP A 202 25.66 4.37 10.46
CA ASP A 202 26.71 4.80 11.40
C ASP A 202 26.65 6.32 11.70
N PRO A 203 26.78 6.75 12.98
CA PRO A 203 26.74 8.16 13.38
C PRO A 203 27.78 9.06 12.69
N ARG A 204 28.84 8.48 12.13
CA ARG A 204 29.90 9.20 11.38
C ARG A 204 29.38 9.95 10.15
N PHE A 205 28.26 9.51 9.57
CA PHE A 205 27.68 10.12 8.37
C PHE A 205 26.57 11.13 8.70
N HIS A 206 26.40 12.19 7.90
CA HIS A 206 25.37 13.20 8.10
C HIS A 206 23.95 12.60 8.00
N TRP A 207 23.04 13.00 8.89
CA TRP A 207 21.68 12.45 9.02
C TRP A 207 20.84 12.49 7.73
N ILE A 208 21.14 13.40 6.81
CA ILE A 208 20.42 13.54 5.54
C ILE A 208 20.66 12.36 4.59
N ILE A 209 21.82 11.72 4.69
CA ILE A 209 22.23 10.65 3.78
C ILE A 209 21.34 9.40 3.96
N PRO A 210 21.11 8.89 5.19
CA PRO A 210 20.16 7.80 5.39
C PRO A 210 18.71 8.19 5.03
N VAL A 211 18.31 9.46 5.21
CA VAL A 211 16.97 9.95 4.81
C VAL A 211 16.79 9.93 3.29
N ILE A 212 17.83 10.26 2.51
CA ILE A 212 17.78 10.13 1.05
C ILE A 212 17.68 8.65 0.66
N ALA A 213 18.40 7.77 1.34
CA ALA A 213 18.30 6.32 1.09
C ALA A 213 16.87 5.79 1.31
N THR A 214 16.13 6.30 2.30
CA THR A 214 14.73 5.87 2.53
C THR A 214 13.78 6.30 1.40
N ALA A 215 14.07 7.41 0.71
CA ALA A 215 13.32 7.79 -0.48
C ALA A 215 13.51 6.78 -1.63
N PHE A 216 14.72 6.25 -1.82
CA PHE A 216 15.00 5.18 -2.78
C PHE A 216 14.32 3.86 -2.41
N ILE A 217 14.27 3.52 -1.12
CA ILE A 217 13.53 2.34 -0.61
C ILE A 217 12.03 2.48 -0.91
N GLY A 218 11.44 3.64 -0.61
CA GLY A 218 10.02 3.92 -0.88
C GLY A 218 9.69 3.89 -2.38
N ALA A 219 10.59 4.41 -3.21
CA ALA A 219 10.44 4.36 -4.66
C ALA A 219 10.50 2.92 -5.19
N GLY A 220 11.49 2.14 -4.79
CA GLY A 220 11.63 0.73 -5.18
C GLY A 220 10.40 -0.11 -4.80
N PHE A 221 9.87 0.09 -3.59
CA PHE A 221 8.65 -0.57 -3.14
C PHE A 221 7.44 -0.25 -4.03
N ASN A 222 7.22 1.03 -4.36
CA ASN A 222 6.08 1.40 -5.20
C ASN A 222 6.17 0.82 -6.62
N VAL A 223 7.38 0.77 -7.22
CA VAL A 223 7.59 0.16 -8.55
C VAL A 223 7.32 -1.35 -8.54
N ILE A 224 7.62 -2.05 -7.44
CA ILE A 224 7.41 -3.50 -7.33
C ILE A 224 5.92 -3.86 -7.28
N PHE A 225 5.11 -3.07 -6.57
CA PHE A 225 3.69 -3.37 -6.34
C PHE A 225 2.74 -2.83 -7.39
N GLN A 226 3.26 -2.23 -8.47
CA GLN A 226 2.44 -1.59 -9.47
C GLN A 226 1.91 -2.52 -10.56
#